data_AF-A0AAV4LZ91-F1
#
_entry.id   AF-A0AAV4LZ91-F1
#
_cell.length_a   1.000
_cell.length_b   1.000
_cell.length_c   1.000
_cell.angle_alpha   90.00
_cell.angle_beta   90.00
_cell.angle_gamma   90.00
#
_symmetry.space_group_name_H-M   'P 1'
#
loop_
_entity.id
_entity.type
_entity.pdbx_description
1 polymer ?
#
loop_
_entity_poly.entity_id
_entity_poly.type
_entity_poly.pdbx_seq_one_letter_code
_entity_poly.pdbx_strand_id
1 'polypeptide(L)'
;MTLLNARELLGLVDMSKCEDYALLGEDVLQSAKRADRYCYTHVATVLCGTKYSPGIAGANCVHIRSKFTSILGACLQNGDSGKPECNCSGLNMETLTITDPLVFCKLSSVIENGGGQVSFKHNELYDCMSLAESYNHCQIIGKALNHPKFCIDGGFQGYCNCRIQNIHDEAYAELCKSVVLPFLFSTLANTEQSVSSSTCRNADEAIHKSLQSKRVSELSILRVARRLQDALMTRSQELLDGLDSDRAFLMWKQDMEAKLRTLNSDMQNVLKFFNLSNRYTLSPFGTSYYYDPLVRSEADKGLKLLQDMGALVAELPTEMENMTALIGKIAPVLALDSKIKETLIHFKQFNSLITSGAHSTILGGRYYRPLDRMIFVRSRQLIASLQEAISRRLSSITSFLSTYVETPEDQGKERRVRAAAGELQFIAKLHESQLQWLLRNRTKQSGRAFSRSVGA
;
A
#
# COMPACT_ATOMS: atom_id res chain seq x y z
N MET A 1 -27.64 2.74 27.86
CA MET A 1 -26.19 2.64 28.12
C MET A 1 -25.61 1.68 27.09
N THR A 2 -24.71 2.16 26.24
CA THR A 2 -23.93 1.37 25.27
C THR A 2 -22.88 0.56 26.01
N LEU A 3 -22.74 -0.76 25.73
CA LEU A 3 -21.75 -1.59 26.44
C LEU A 3 -20.30 -1.19 26.08
N LEU A 4 -19.98 -0.94 24.82
CA LEU A 4 -18.75 -0.27 24.39
C LEU A 4 -19.04 0.43 23.06
N ASN A 5 -18.50 1.62 22.83
CA ASN A 5 -18.55 2.26 21.52
C ASN A 5 -17.46 1.69 20.58
N ALA A 6 -17.55 1.97 19.28
CA ALA A 6 -16.62 1.43 18.28
C ALA A 6 -15.15 1.74 18.60
N ARG A 7 -14.85 2.93 19.14
CA ARG A 7 -13.47 3.33 19.51
C ARG A 7 -12.95 2.53 20.70
N GLU A 8 -13.80 2.27 21.68
CA GLU A 8 -13.43 1.46 22.84
C GLU A 8 -13.18 0.01 22.45
N LEU A 9 -13.98 -0.56 21.53
CA LEU A 9 -13.71 -1.89 20.98
C LEU A 9 -12.40 -1.92 20.20
N LEU A 10 -12.16 -0.95 19.32
CA LEU A 10 -10.91 -0.83 18.57
C LEU A 10 -9.69 -0.69 19.48
N GLY A 11 -9.82 -0.06 20.66
CA GLY A 11 -8.75 0.07 21.65
C GLY A 11 -8.32 -1.24 22.31
N LEU A 12 -9.10 -2.33 22.16
CA LEU A 12 -8.77 -3.67 22.67
C LEU A 12 -7.89 -4.47 21.72
N VAL A 13 -7.80 -4.02 20.47
CA VAL A 13 -7.00 -4.65 19.43
C VAL A 13 -5.89 -3.69 19.07
N ASP A 14 -4.66 -4.16 19.19
CA ASP A 14 -3.51 -3.39 18.76
C ASP A 14 -3.38 -3.47 17.23
N MET A 15 -4.22 -2.70 16.52
CA MET A 15 -4.23 -2.65 15.06
C MET A 15 -2.87 -2.24 14.48
N SER A 16 -2.04 -1.54 15.26
CA SER A 16 -0.69 -1.12 14.85
C SER A 16 0.29 -2.29 14.74
N LYS A 17 0.12 -3.37 15.53
CA LYS A 17 0.92 -4.59 15.41
C LYS A 17 0.60 -5.40 14.15
N CYS A 18 -0.55 -5.13 13.56
CA CYS A 18 -1.11 -5.95 12.49
C CYS A 18 -0.82 -5.42 11.10
N GLU A 19 -0.67 -4.11 10.93
CA GLU A 19 -0.34 -3.49 9.64
C GLU A 19 -1.16 -4.12 8.48
N ASP A 20 -0.47 -4.62 7.46
CA ASP A 20 -1.02 -5.26 6.27
C ASP A 20 -1.61 -6.67 6.54
N TYR A 21 -1.39 -7.26 7.73
CA TYR A 21 -1.96 -8.54 8.18
C TYR A 21 -3.36 -8.40 8.82
N ALA A 22 -3.89 -7.18 8.97
CA ALA A 22 -5.27 -6.98 9.35
C ALA A 22 -6.20 -7.79 8.42
N LEU A 23 -7.39 -8.18 8.90
CA LEU A 23 -8.33 -9.07 8.18
C LEU A 23 -7.93 -10.56 8.00
N LEU A 24 -6.69 -10.96 8.31
CA LEU A 24 -6.32 -12.39 8.27
C LEU A 24 -6.73 -13.14 9.54
N GLY A 25 -7.25 -14.36 9.35
CA GLY A 25 -7.65 -15.26 10.43
C GLY A 25 -6.49 -15.98 11.10
N GLU A 26 -6.72 -16.48 12.31
CA GLU A 26 -5.72 -17.23 13.10
C GLU A 26 -5.16 -18.41 12.32
N ASP A 27 -6.00 -19.21 11.66
CA ASP A 27 -5.56 -20.43 10.95
C ASP A 27 -4.67 -20.12 9.75
N VAL A 28 -5.00 -19.08 8.97
CA VAL A 28 -4.21 -18.68 7.80
C VAL A 28 -2.85 -18.19 8.25
N LEU A 29 -2.79 -17.37 9.30
CA LEU A 29 -1.55 -16.89 9.87
C LEU A 29 -0.72 -18.02 10.48
N GLN A 30 -1.35 -18.96 11.18
CA GLN A 30 -0.67 -20.11 11.77
C GLN A 30 -0.08 -21.02 10.67
N SER A 31 -0.83 -21.28 9.60
CA SER A 31 -0.34 -22.05 8.44
C SER A 31 0.86 -21.39 7.77
N ALA A 32 0.93 -20.06 7.82
CA ALA A 32 2.03 -19.25 7.30
C ALA A 32 3.19 -19.05 8.29
N LYS A 33 3.14 -19.65 9.50
CA LYS A 33 4.09 -19.41 10.60
C LYS A 33 4.21 -17.92 10.96
N ARG A 34 3.06 -17.24 10.99
CA ARG A 34 2.87 -15.83 11.31
C ARG A 34 1.82 -15.63 12.41
N ALA A 35 1.65 -16.61 13.30
CA ALA A 35 0.67 -16.53 14.39
C ALA A 35 0.93 -15.34 15.32
N ASP A 36 2.18 -14.87 15.41
CA ASP A 36 2.58 -13.65 16.11
C ASP A 36 1.90 -12.37 15.55
N ARG A 37 1.39 -12.42 14.32
CA ARG A 37 0.68 -11.33 13.64
C ARG A 37 -0.84 -11.38 13.83
N TYR A 38 -1.36 -12.31 14.64
CA TYR A 38 -2.80 -12.41 14.89
C TYR A 38 -3.28 -11.35 15.90
N CYS A 39 -3.93 -10.32 15.35
CA CYS A 39 -4.41 -9.12 16.06
C CYS A 39 -5.37 -9.39 17.19
N TYR A 40 -6.20 -10.42 17.01
CA TYR A 40 -7.40 -10.57 17.80
C TYR A 40 -7.19 -11.52 18.98
N THR A 41 -5.95 -11.93 19.27
CA THR A 41 -5.62 -12.90 20.33
C THR A 41 -6.29 -12.57 21.67
N HIS A 42 -6.23 -11.30 22.11
CA HIS A 42 -6.80 -10.87 23.39
C HIS A 42 -8.33 -10.90 23.42
N VAL A 43 -8.97 -10.52 22.33
CA VAL A 43 -10.44 -10.49 22.23
C VAL A 43 -11.04 -11.82 21.81
N ALA A 44 -10.27 -12.69 21.16
CA ALA A 44 -10.68 -13.99 20.64
C ALA A 44 -11.15 -14.94 21.73
N THR A 45 -10.40 -15.06 22.81
CA THR A 45 -10.75 -15.92 23.95
C THR A 45 -12.10 -15.55 24.55
N VAL A 46 -12.44 -14.27 24.53
CA VAL A 46 -13.66 -13.74 25.13
C VAL A 46 -14.82 -13.77 24.15
N LEU A 47 -14.65 -13.21 22.96
CA LEU A 47 -15.72 -13.05 21.98
C LEU A 47 -16.04 -14.33 21.21
N CYS A 48 -15.06 -15.21 21.02
CA CYS A 48 -15.28 -16.52 20.39
C CYS A 48 -15.57 -17.64 21.39
N GLY A 49 -15.31 -17.39 22.68
CA GLY A 49 -15.63 -18.31 23.77
C GLY A 49 -17.03 -18.09 24.37
N THR A 50 -17.74 -17.01 24.02
CA THR A 50 -19.04 -16.66 24.62
C THR A 50 -20.14 -16.49 23.59
N LYS A 51 -21.34 -17.01 23.90
CA LYS A 51 -22.55 -16.85 23.09
C LYS A 51 -23.71 -16.37 23.95
N TYR A 52 -24.53 -15.52 23.35
CA TYR A 52 -25.86 -15.22 23.87
C TYR A 52 -26.85 -16.29 23.40
N SER A 53 -27.42 -17.00 24.35
CA SER A 53 -28.47 -18.00 24.12
C SER A 53 -29.83 -17.39 24.50
N PRO A 54 -30.80 -17.31 23.58
CA PRO A 54 -32.13 -16.81 23.89
C PRO A 54 -32.82 -17.73 24.91
N GLY A 55 -33.53 -17.13 25.85
CA GLY A 55 -34.27 -17.80 26.92
C GLY A 55 -35.76 -17.44 26.89
N ILE A 56 -36.59 -18.32 27.45
CA ILE A 56 -38.02 -18.03 27.67
C ILE A 56 -38.14 -17.30 29.00
N ALA A 57 -38.63 -16.05 28.97
CA ALA A 57 -38.83 -15.26 30.17
C ALA A 57 -39.92 -15.91 31.05
N GLY A 58 -39.52 -16.46 32.20
CA GLY A 58 -40.48 -16.87 33.23
C GLY A 58 -41.20 -15.66 33.83
N ALA A 59 -42.46 -15.83 34.25
CA ALA A 59 -43.28 -14.75 34.81
C ALA A 59 -42.64 -14.05 36.05
N ASN A 60 -41.76 -14.75 36.77
CA ASN A 60 -41.07 -14.25 37.96
C ASN A 60 -39.65 -13.71 37.70
N CYS A 61 -39.19 -13.69 36.43
CA CYS A 61 -37.80 -13.35 36.14
C CYS A 61 -37.40 -11.94 36.60
N VAL A 62 -38.28 -10.95 36.39
CA VAL A 62 -38.03 -9.56 36.80
C VAL A 62 -37.83 -9.46 38.31
N HIS A 63 -38.63 -10.22 39.07
CA HIS A 63 -38.55 -10.28 40.52
C HIS A 63 -37.23 -10.89 40.99
N ILE A 64 -36.85 -12.04 40.45
CA ILE A 64 -35.59 -12.74 40.80
C ILE A 64 -34.38 -11.88 40.43
N ARG A 65 -34.40 -11.22 39.26
CA ARG A 65 -33.37 -10.27 38.85
C ARG A 65 -33.25 -9.10 39.84
N SER A 66 -34.38 -8.52 40.24
CA SER A 66 -34.41 -7.40 41.19
C SER A 66 -33.79 -7.77 42.53
N LYS A 67 -34.09 -8.96 43.05
CA LYS A 67 -33.45 -9.49 44.27
C LYS A 67 -31.95 -9.65 44.11
N PHE A 68 -31.52 -10.26 43.01
CA PHE A 68 -30.11 -10.47 42.71
C PHE A 68 -29.33 -9.16 42.65
N THR A 69 -29.86 -8.14 41.96
CA THR A 69 -29.22 -6.83 41.87
C THR A 69 -29.22 -6.10 43.20
N SER A 70 -30.26 -6.25 44.02
CA SER A 70 -30.34 -5.64 45.36
C SER A 70 -29.28 -6.22 46.29
N ILE A 71 -29.18 -7.55 46.37
CA ILE A 71 -28.19 -8.26 47.19
C ILE A 71 -26.77 -7.93 46.70
N LEU A 72 -26.51 -8.04 45.39
CA LEU A 72 -25.20 -7.75 44.82
C LEU A 72 -24.80 -6.28 45.03
N GLY A 73 -25.73 -5.34 44.81
CA GLY A 73 -25.50 -3.92 45.03
C GLY A 73 -25.14 -3.60 46.49
N ALA A 74 -25.86 -4.19 47.45
CA ALA A 74 -25.57 -4.04 48.87
C ALA A 74 -24.18 -4.58 49.25
N CYS A 75 -23.81 -5.75 48.70
CA CYS A 75 -22.49 -6.35 48.93
C CYS A 75 -21.33 -5.49 48.42
N LEU A 76 -21.55 -4.72 47.36
CA LEU A 76 -20.50 -3.97 46.65
C LEU A 76 -20.37 -2.50 47.08
N GLN A 77 -21.20 -2.02 48.01
CA GLN A 77 -21.10 -0.66 48.52
C GLN A 77 -19.93 -0.49 49.50
N ASN A 78 -18.89 0.24 49.06
CA ASN A 78 -17.76 0.66 49.88
C ASN A 78 -18.11 1.92 50.70
N GLY A 79 -18.41 1.71 51.98
CA GLY A 79 -18.37 2.66 53.12
C GLY A 79 -18.92 4.08 52.92
N ASP A 80 -20.08 4.40 53.51
CA ASP A 80 -20.16 5.15 54.79
C ASP A 80 -21.59 5.14 55.35
N SER A 81 -21.69 5.07 56.68
CA SER A 81 -22.88 5.24 57.55
C SER A 81 -24.29 5.12 56.92
N GLY A 82 -24.76 3.87 56.83
CA GLY A 82 -26.14 3.54 56.40
C GLY A 82 -26.31 2.17 55.75
N LYS A 83 -25.36 1.24 55.95
CA LYS A 83 -25.35 -0.04 55.24
C LYS A 83 -26.55 -0.90 55.66
N PRO A 84 -27.36 -1.40 54.72
CA PRO A 84 -28.26 -2.50 55.03
C PRO A 84 -27.43 -3.72 55.45
N GLU A 85 -27.82 -4.41 56.50
CA GLU A 85 -27.15 -5.63 56.95
C GLU A 85 -27.23 -6.68 55.83
N CYS A 86 -26.09 -7.11 55.29
CA CYS A 86 -26.03 -7.99 54.13
C CYS A 86 -25.10 -9.18 54.35
N ASN A 87 -25.52 -10.35 53.88
CA ASN A 87 -24.68 -11.54 53.75
C ASN A 87 -24.29 -11.71 52.28
N CYS A 88 -22.98 -11.76 52.02
CA CYS A 88 -22.38 -11.82 50.69
C CYS A 88 -21.65 -13.14 50.43
N SER A 89 -22.14 -14.22 51.04
CA SER A 89 -21.54 -15.55 50.94
C SER A 89 -21.32 -15.96 49.48
N GLY A 90 -20.14 -16.49 49.16
CA GLY A 90 -19.81 -16.94 47.81
C GLY A 90 -19.47 -15.81 46.81
N LEU A 91 -19.46 -14.53 47.21
CA LEU A 91 -18.93 -13.43 46.42
C LEU A 91 -17.45 -13.16 46.80
N ASN A 92 -16.56 -13.16 45.81
CA ASN A 92 -15.19 -12.72 45.99
C ASN A 92 -15.11 -11.20 45.76
N MET A 93 -14.74 -10.46 46.81
CA MET A 93 -14.69 -8.98 46.77
C MET A 93 -13.48 -8.42 46.02
N GLU A 94 -12.42 -9.21 45.80
CA GLU A 94 -11.25 -8.79 45.04
C GLU A 94 -11.50 -8.90 43.53
N THR A 95 -12.14 -10.00 43.11
CA THR A 95 -12.41 -10.27 41.69
C THR A 95 -13.81 -9.84 41.25
N LEU A 96 -14.69 -9.50 42.21
CA LEU A 96 -16.10 -9.18 42.01
C LEU A 96 -16.90 -10.31 41.35
N THR A 97 -16.43 -11.56 41.46
CA THR A 97 -17.04 -12.76 40.89
C THR A 97 -17.67 -13.64 41.98
N ILE A 98 -18.76 -14.31 41.65
CA ILE A 98 -19.42 -15.30 42.51
C ILE A 98 -18.70 -16.64 42.35
N THR A 99 -17.94 -17.07 43.36
CA THR A 99 -17.13 -18.30 43.30
C THR A 99 -17.98 -19.57 43.36
N ASP A 100 -19.11 -19.52 44.06
CA ASP A 100 -20.08 -20.60 44.16
C ASP A 100 -21.50 -20.05 44.00
N PRO A 101 -22.09 -20.20 42.79
CA PRO A 101 -23.46 -19.75 42.50
C PRO A 101 -24.50 -20.30 43.46
N LEU A 102 -24.37 -21.56 43.90
CA LEU A 102 -25.35 -22.19 44.79
C LEU A 102 -25.27 -21.61 46.20
N VAL A 103 -24.05 -21.48 46.74
CA VAL A 103 -23.81 -20.86 48.05
C VAL A 103 -24.28 -19.41 48.05
N PHE A 104 -23.98 -18.65 46.99
CA PHE A 104 -24.44 -17.28 46.86
C PHE A 104 -25.96 -17.18 46.88
N CYS A 105 -26.64 -17.97 46.04
CA CYS A 105 -28.09 -17.93 45.95
C CYS A 105 -28.81 -18.44 47.21
N LYS A 106 -28.20 -19.38 47.95
CA LYS A 106 -28.81 -19.96 49.14
C LYS A 106 -28.62 -19.10 50.39
N LEU A 107 -27.46 -18.45 50.53
CA LEU A 107 -27.06 -17.81 51.78
C LEU A 107 -27.00 -16.29 51.71
N SER A 108 -26.90 -15.70 50.52
CA SER A 108 -26.82 -14.24 50.40
C SER A 108 -28.17 -13.59 50.64
N SER A 109 -28.16 -12.49 51.39
CA SER A 109 -29.36 -11.72 51.70
C SER A 109 -29.03 -10.27 52.04
N VAL A 110 -30.02 -9.40 51.97
CA VAL A 110 -29.93 -8.01 52.40
C VAL A 110 -31.15 -7.65 53.23
N ILE A 111 -30.96 -6.94 54.34
CA ILE A 111 -32.03 -6.40 55.17
C ILE A 111 -32.34 -4.98 54.73
N GLU A 112 -33.53 -4.75 54.18
CA GLU A 112 -33.96 -3.43 53.72
C GLU A 112 -34.39 -2.54 54.91
N ASN A 113 -34.32 -1.21 54.72
CA ASN A 113 -34.72 -0.21 55.71
C ASN A 113 -36.22 -0.34 56.02
N GLY A 114 -36.55 -1.10 57.07
CA GLY A 114 -37.91 -1.53 57.40
C GLY A 114 -37.99 -2.96 57.98
N GLY A 115 -36.88 -3.70 58.03
CA GLY A 115 -36.78 -5.02 58.67
C GLY A 115 -37.12 -6.21 57.76
N GLY A 116 -37.41 -5.96 56.48
CA GLY A 116 -37.65 -7.01 55.48
C GLY A 116 -36.33 -7.59 54.96
N GLN A 117 -36.19 -8.92 55.02
CA GLN A 117 -35.05 -9.64 54.45
C GLN A 117 -35.32 -10.03 52.99
N VAL A 118 -34.48 -9.58 52.08
CA VAL A 118 -34.47 -10.03 50.69
C VAL A 118 -33.52 -11.21 50.55
N SER A 119 -34.08 -12.37 50.22
CA SER A 119 -33.35 -13.61 49.93
C SER A 119 -34.07 -14.43 48.86
N PHE A 120 -33.40 -15.45 48.31
CA PHE A 120 -33.98 -16.36 47.35
C PHE A 120 -34.67 -17.54 48.03
N LYS A 121 -35.89 -17.85 47.58
CA LYS A 121 -36.62 -19.06 47.98
C LYS A 121 -36.06 -20.28 47.25
N HIS A 122 -36.36 -21.47 47.77
CA HIS A 122 -35.88 -22.74 47.19
C HIS A 122 -36.23 -22.89 45.69
N ASN A 123 -37.44 -22.47 45.30
CA ASN A 123 -37.91 -22.49 43.91
C ASN A 123 -37.32 -21.37 43.02
N GLU A 124 -36.57 -20.43 43.58
CA GLU A 124 -35.88 -19.35 42.86
C GLU A 124 -34.37 -19.64 42.68
N LEU A 125 -33.84 -20.69 43.31
CA LEU A 125 -32.39 -20.96 43.36
C LEU A 125 -31.79 -21.25 41.98
N TYR A 126 -32.45 -22.05 41.14
CA TYR A 126 -31.94 -22.40 39.80
C TYR A 126 -31.80 -21.16 38.90
N ASP A 127 -32.81 -20.29 38.96
CA ASP A 127 -32.83 -19.02 38.23
C ASP A 127 -31.73 -18.09 38.77
N CYS A 128 -31.59 -17.97 40.10
CA CYS A 128 -30.50 -17.22 40.69
C CYS A 128 -29.11 -17.77 40.30
N MET A 129 -28.92 -19.08 40.26
CA MET A 129 -27.63 -19.67 39.83
C MET A 129 -27.32 -19.30 38.38
N SER A 130 -28.34 -19.33 37.52
CA SER A 130 -28.21 -18.90 36.12
C SER A 130 -27.86 -17.40 36.00
N LEU A 131 -28.36 -16.54 36.92
CA LEU A 131 -27.95 -15.13 37.05
C LEU A 131 -26.49 -15.02 37.43
N ALA A 132 -26.09 -15.73 38.48
CA ALA A 132 -24.74 -15.71 39.01
C ALA A 132 -23.72 -16.16 37.96
N GLU A 133 -24.02 -17.22 37.21
CA GLU A 133 -23.20 -17.67 36.09
C GLU A 133 -23.11 -16.59 35.00
N SER A 134 -24.23 -16.03 34.55
CA SER A 134 -24.21 -14.99 33.51
C SER A 134 -23.48 -13.72 33.97
N TYR A 135 -23.63 -13.36 35.25
CA TYR A 135 -22.92 -12.26 35.89
C TYR A 135 -21.41 -12.51 35.90
N ASN A 136 -20.96 -13.72 36.26
CA ASN A 136 -19.55 -14.08 36.23
C ASN A 136 -18.95 -13.99 34.82
N HIS A 137 -19.66 -14.50 33.81
CA HIS A 137 -19.21 -14.38 32.43
C HIS A 137 -19.10 -12.92 32.00
N CYS A 138 -20.09 -12.10 32.37
CA CYS A 138 -20.02 -10.67 32.17
C CYS A 138 -18.80 -10.06 32.88
N GLN A 139 -18.48 -10.47 34.11
CA GLN A 139 -17.35 -9.93 34.86
C GLN A 139 -16.00 -10.33 34.25
N ILE A 140 -15.90 -11.54 33.72
CA ILE A 140 -14.74 -12.00 32.96
C ILE A 140 -14.57 -11.15 31.69
N ILE A 141 -15.66 -10.90 30.97
CA ILE A 141 -15.68 -9.99 29.81
C ILE A 141 -15.23 -8.60 30.26
N GLY A 142 -15.86 -8.01 31.27
CA GLY A 142 -15.52 -6.70 31.82
C GLY A 142 -14.05 -6.59 32.21
N LYS A 143 -13.49 -7.57 32.91
CA LYS A 143 -12.07 -7.61 33.28
C LYS A 143 -11.16 -7.67 32.05
N ALA A 144 -11.48 -8.50 31.05
CA ALA A 144 -10.70 -8.57 29.82
C ALA A 144 -10.75 -7.25 29.02
N LEU A 145 -11.84 -6.49 29.17
CA LEU A 145 -12.04 -5.16 28.60
C LEU A 145 -11.50 -4.02 29.50
N ASN A 146 -10.81 -4.35 30.59
CA ASN A 146 -10.33 -3.42 31.62
C ASN A 146 -11.44 -2.51 32.22
N HIS A 147 -12.64 -3.07 32.34
CA HIS A 147 -13.84 -2.42 32.87
C HIS A 147 -14.41 -3.24 34.06
N PRO A 148 -13.77 -3.23 35.24
CA PRO A 148 -14.06 -4.17 36.34
C PRO A 148 -15.45 -4.01 36.99
N LYS A 149 -16.16 -2.91 36.76
CA LYS A 149 -17.54 -2.70 37.26
C LYS A 149 -18.63 -2.87 36.19
N PHE A 150 -18.23 -3.33 35.00
CA PHE A 150 -19.08 -3.40 33.80
C PHE A 150 -20.46 -4.01 34.01
N CYS A 151 -20.56 -5.08 34.81
CA CYS A 151 -21.81 -5.81 35.00
C CYS A 151 -22.67 -5.23 36.12
N ILE A 152 -22.05 -4.48 37.03
CA ILE A 152 -22.66 -3.87 38.20
C ILE A 152 -23.39 -2.58 37.80
N ASP A 153 -22.82 -1.82 36.86
CA ASP A 153 -23.34 -0.53 36.38
C ASP A 153 -24.39 -0.66 35.24
N GLY A 154 -24.99 -1.85 35.06
CA GLY A 154 -26.06 -2.07 34.09
C GLY A 154 -25.62 -2.54 32.69
N GLY A 155 -24.37 -3.00 32.54
CA GLY A 155 -23.88 -3.63 31.30
C GLY A 155 -24.56 -4.97 30.99
N PHE A 156 -25.01 -5.73 31.99
CA PHE A 156 -25.73 -6.98 31.79
C PHE A 156 -27.25 -6.80 31.90
N GLN A 157 -27.93 -6.59 30.76
CA GLN A 157 -29.39 -6.39 30.72
C GLN A 157 -30.20 -7.65 30.34
N GLY A 158 -29.50 -8.71 29.91
CA GLY A 158 -30.09 -9.81 29.15
C GLY A 158 -30.90 -10.83 29.95
N TYR A 159 -30.75 -10.93 31.27
CA TYR A 159 -31.13 -12.13 32.03
C TYR A 159 -32.49 -12.77 31.72
N CYS A 160 -33.55 -11.98 31.53
CA CYS A 160 -34.88 -12.54 31.28
C CYS A 160 -35.12 -13.04 29.86
N ASN A 161 -34.36 -12.53 28.89
CA ASN A 161 -34.56 -12.84 27.48
C ASN A 161 -33.37 -13.61 26.89
N CYS A 162 -32.18 -13.48 27.48
CA CYS A 162 -30.92 -14.03 26.99
C CYS A 162 -29.96 -14.38 28.14
N ARG A 163 -29.14 -15.41 27.95
CA ARG A 163 -28.08 -15.82 28.88
C ARG A 163 -26.73 -15.83 28.18
N ILE A 164 -25.67 -15.48 28.90
CA ILE A 164 -24.30 -15.64 28.40
C ILE A 164 -23.83 -17.04 28.76
N GLN A 165 -23.39 -17.80 27.76
CA GLN A 165 -22.90 -19.16 27.92
C GLN A 165 -21.53 -19.33 27.26
N ASN A 166 -20.71 -20.22 27.82
CA ASN A 166 -19.50 -20.67 27.16
C ASN A 166 -19.83 -21.53 25.95
N ILE A 167 -19.08 -21.31 24.87
CA ILE A 167 -19.16 -22.12 23.67
C ILE A 167 -18.12 -23.22 23.78
N HIS A 168 -18.59 -24.46 23.68
CA HIS A 168 -17.73 -25.65 23.55
C HIS A 168 -17.69 -26.18 22.11
N ASP A 169 -18.30 -25.47 21.17
CA ASP A 169 -18.25 -25.79 19.73
C ASP A 169 -16.95 -25.27 19.12
N GLU A 170 -16.00 -26.18 18.91
CA GLU A 170 -14.70 -25.89 18.29
C GLU A 170 -14.85 -25.29 16.89
N ALA A 171 -15.85 -25.72 16.11
CA ALA A 171 -16.07 -25.22 14.75
C ALA A 171 -16.58 -23.76 14.76
N TYR A 172 -17.36 -23.39 15.77
CA TYR A 172 -17.74 -21.99 15.97
C TYR A 172 -16.52 -21.15 16.38
N ALA A 173 -15.72 -21.64 17.32
CA ALA A 173 -14.54 -20.93 17.80
C ALA A 173 -13.55 -20.67 16.65
N GLU A 174 -13.26 -21.69 15.83
CA GLU A 174 -12.42 -21.58 14.63
C GLU A 174 -12.99 -20.54 13.65
N LEU A 175 -14.27 -20.63 13.30
CA LEU A 175 -14.92 -19.65 12.41
C LEU A 175 -14.86 -18.23 12.97
N CYS A 176 -15.06 -18.08 14.28
CA CYS A 176 -15.07 -16.78 14.92
C CYS A 176 -13.69 -16.12 14.86
N LYS A 177 -12.64 -16.86 15.20
CA LYS A 177 -11.26 -16.37 15.17
C LYS A 177 -10.74 -16.14 13.75
N SER A 178 -11.09 -17.04 12.84
CA SER A 178 -10.56 -16.99 11.49
C SER A 178 -11.34 -16.05 10.56
N VAL A 179 -12.56 -15.63 10.92
CA VAL A 179 -13.43 -14.83 10.02
C VAL A 179 -14.16 -13.71 10.72
N VAL A 180 -14.89 -14.01 11.79
CA VAL A 180 -15.85 -13.06 12.39
C VAL A 180 -15.12 -11.87 12.99
N LEU A 181 -14.07 -12.12 13.78
CA LEU A 181 -13.31 -11.06 14.42
C LEU A 181 -12.58 -10.17 13.40
N PRO A 182 -11.80 -10.72 12.45
CA PRO A 182 -11.16 -9.88 11.44
C PRO A 182 -12.15 -8.96 10.71
N PHE A 183 -13.30 -9.50 10.31
CA PHE A 183 -14.34 -8.71 9.66
C PHE A 183 -14.95 -7.64 10.58
N LEU A 184 -15.36 -8.01 11.79
CA LEU A 184 -15.98 -7.10 12.75
C LEU A 184 -15.09 -5.86 12.96
N PHE A 185 -13.80 -6.06 13.24
CA PHE A 185 -12.87 -4.96 13.48
C PHE A 185 -12.61 -4.12 12.22
N SER A 186 -12.61 -4.71 11.03
CA SER A 186 -12.50 -3.95 9.78
C SER A 186 -13.70 -3.03 9.51
N THR A 187 -14.90 -3.45 9.92
CA THR A 187 -16.10 -2.62 9.78
C THR A 187 -16.13 -1.48 10.79
N LEU A 188 -15.71 -1.76 12.03
CA LEU A 188 -15.61 -0.76 13.10
C LEU A 188 -14.56 0.31 12.79
N ALA A 189 -13.43 -0.06 12.18
CA ALA A 189 -12.39 0.89 11.77
C ALA A 189 -12.88 1.95 10.77
N ASN A 190 -13.91 1.62 9.98
CA ASN A 190 -14.47 2.50 8.95
C ASN A 190 -15.73 3.27 9.40
N THR A 191 -16.14 3.14 10.67
CA THR A 191 -17.35 3.82 11.18
C THR A 191 -17.00 4.87 12.24
N GLU A 192 -17.21 6.14 11.92
CA GLU A 192 -17.18 7.25 12.90
C GLU A 192 -18.45 7.31 13.77
N GLN A 193 -19.47 6.51 13.43
CA GLN A 193 -20.72 6.51 14.16
C GLN A 193 -20.53 5.93 15.57
N SER A 194 -20.90 6.73 16.57
CA SER A 194 -21.18 6.24 17.91
C SER A 194 -22.12 5.04 17.80
N VAL A 195 -21.64 3.85 18.13
CA VAL A 195 -22.45 2.63 18.18
C VAL A 195 -23.62 2.95 19.11
N SER A 196 -24.82 3.05 18.54
CA SER A 196 -26.01 3.47 19.29
C SER A 196 -26.29 2.50 20.45
N SER A 197 -26.87 2.98 21.55
CA SER A 197 -27.33 2.09 22.64
C SER A 197 -28.35 1.04 22.18
N SER A 198 -28.99 1.27 21.03
CA SER A 198 -29.84 0.30 20.33
C SER A 198 -29.08 -0.85 19.66
N THR A 199 -27.78 -0.71 19.37
CA THR A 199 -26.97 -1.79 18.80
C THR A 199 -26.76 -2.93 19.79
N CYS A 200 -26.67 -2.63 21.09
CA CYS A 200 -26.67 -3.66 22.15
C CYS A 200 -28.08 -4.13 22.51
N ARG A 201 -29.07 -3.24 22.48
CA ARG A 201 -30.46 -3.54 22.85
C ARG A 201 -31.12 -4.56 21.91
N ASN A 202 -30.62 -4.66 20.68
CA ASN A 202 -30.97 -5.68 19.69
C ASN A 202 -29.71 -6.36 19.13
N ALA A 203 -28.60 -6.42 19.87
CA ALA A 203 -27.37 -7.06 19.40
C ALA A 203 -27.65 -8.49 18.98
N ASP A 204 -28.47 -9.22 19.72
CA ASP A 204 -28.84 -10.58 19.35
C ASP A 204 -29.67 -10.64 18.08
N GLU A 205 -30.64 -9.76 17.85
CA GLU A 205 -31.40 -9.79 16.60
C GLU A 205 -30.59 -9.26 15.41
N ALA A 206 -29.66 -8.33 15.62
CA ALA A 206 -28.77 -7.79 14.59
C ALA A 206 -27.62 -8.74 14.27
N ILE A 207 -27.02 -9.40 15.28
CA ILE A 207 -26.03 -10.46 15.14
C ILE A 207 -26.72 -11.70 14.56
N HIS A 208 -27.92 -12.06 15.01
CA HIS A 208 -28.68 -13.19 14.46
C HIS A 208 -29.21 -12.90 13.04
N LYS A 209 -29.70 -11.70 12.71
CA LYS A 209 -29.99 -11.29 11.31
C LYS A 209 -28.72 -11.15 10.47
N SER A 210 -27.60 -10.73 11.03
CA SER A 210 -26.29 -10.72 10.34
C SER A 210 -25.77 -12.14 10.07
N LEU A 211 -26.00 -13.07 11.01
CA LEU A 211 -25.69 -14.50 10.90
C LEU A 211 -26.71 -15.28 10.05
N GLN A 212 -27.98 -14.87 9.99
CA GLN A 212 -29.02 -15.48 9.14
C GLN A 212 -29.01 -14.89 7.72
N SER A 213 -28.65 -13.62 7.57
CA SER A 213 -28.22 -13.03 6.29
C SER A 213 -26.81 -13.47 5.90
N LYS A 214 -26.35 -14.63 6.40
CA LYS A 214 -25.07 -15.30 6.11
C LYS A 214 -24.57 -15.04 4.70
N ARG A 215 -25.43 -15.16 3.68
CA ARG A 215 -25.08 -14.85 2.28
C ARG A 215 -24.65 -13.38 2.03
N VAL A 216 -25.37 -12.40 2.57
CA VAL A 216 -25.11 -10.96 2.38
C VAL A 216 -23.89 -10.50 3.16
N SER A 217 -23.76 -10.94 4.42
CA SER A 217 -22.58 -10.65 5.26
C SER A 217 -21.32 -11.33 4.70
N GLU A 218 -21.40 -12.59 4.26
CA GLU A 218 -20.31 -13.32 3.62
C GLU A 218 -19.91 -12.72 2.25
N LEU A 219 -20.87 -12.28 1.44
CA LEU A 219 -20.61 -11.50 0.21
C LEU A 219 -19.92 -10.16 0.49
N SER A 220 -20.11 -9.57 1.67
CA SER A 220 -19.42 -8.34 2.07
C SER A 220 -18.00 -8.64 2.55
N ILE A 221 -17.78 -9.72 3.32
CA ILE A 221 -16.46 -10.22 3.73
C ILE A 221 -15.58 -10.52 2.51
N LEU A 222 -16.11 -11.27 1.55
CA LEU A 222 -15.40 -11.62 0.31
C LEU A 222 -14.99 -10.38 -0.50
N ARG A 223 -15.85 -9.34 -0.53
CA ARG A 223 -15.56 -8.08 -1.22
C ARG A 223 -14.47 -7.27 -0.53
N VAL A 224 -14.50 -7.19 0.80
CA VAL A 224 -13.47 -6.46 1.58
C VAL A 224 -12.11 -7.15 1.44
N ALA A 225 -12.06 -8.47 1.59
CA ALA A 225 -10.82 -9.23 1.46
C ALA A 225 -10.22 -9.13 0.04
N ARG A 226 -11.06 -9.18 -1.02
CA ARG A 226 -10.59 -8.98 -2.40
C ARG A 226 -10.04 -7.58 -2.64
N ARG A 227 -10.72 -6.53 -2.16
CA ARG A 227 -10.22 -5.14 -2.32
C ARG A 227 -8.86 -4.94 -1.66
N LEU A 228 -8.64 -5.53 -0.49
CA LEU A 228 -7.36 -5.44 0.21
C LEU A 228 -6.26 -6.18 -0.56
N GLN A 229 -6.56 -7.37 -1.08
CA GLN A 229 -5.64 -8.11 -1.94
C GLN A 229 -5.23 -7.27 -3.16
N ASP A 230 -6.19 -6.67 -3.86
CA ASP A 230 -5.93 -5.83 -5.03
C ASP A 230 -5.04 -4.63 -4.65
N ALA A 231 -5.35 -3.96 -3.53
CA ALA A 231 -4.56 -2.83 -3.05
C ALA A 231 -3.10 -3.18 -2.71
N LEU A 232 -2.86 -4.34 -2.06
CA LEU A 232 -1.51 -4.82 -1.76
C LEU A 232 -0.72 -5.14 -3.03
N MET A 233 -1.38 -5.75 -4.03
CA MET A 233 -0.75 -6.04 -5.33
C MET A 233 -0.43 -4.75 -6.09
N THR A 234 -1.32 -3.76 -6.10
CA THR A 234 -1.06 -2.44 -6.70
C THR A 234 0.13 -1.77 -6.04
N ARG A 235 0.18 -1.69 -4.71
CA ARG A 235 1.31 -1.08 -3.98
C ARG A 235 2.64 -1.81 -4.22
N SER A 236 2.61 -3.14 -4.32
CA SER A 236 3.79 -3.94 -4.71
C SER A 236 4.27 -3.59 -6.11
N GLN A 237 3.34 -3.46 -7.07
CA GLN A 237 3.67 -3.09 -8.45
C GLN A 237 4.23 -1.67 -8.54
N GLU A 238 3.65 -0.70 -7.84
CA GLU A 238 4.16 0.69 -7.80
C GLU A 238 5.62 0.78 -7.32
N LEU A 239 5.99 -0.04 -6.33
CA LEU A 239 7.37 -0.13 -5.84
C LEU A 239 8.34 -0.67 -6.92
N LEU A 240 7.90 -1.69 -7.67
CA LEU A 240 8.69 -2.28 -8.75
C LEU A 240 8.79 -1.35 -9.96
N ASP A 241 7.69 -0.70 -10.34
CA ASP A 241 7.65 0.28 -11.43
C ASP A 241 8.56 1.49 -11.14
N GLY A 242 8.59 1.95 -9.88
CA GLY A 242 9.52 2.99 -9.43
C GLY A 242 10.99 2.57 -9.58
N LEU A 243 11.31 1.32 -9.24
CA LEU A 243 12.67 0.77 -9.41
C LEU A 243 13.06 0.65 -10.89
N ASP A 244 12.14 0.19 -11.74
CA ASP A 244 12.36 0.07 -13.18
C ASP A 244 12.51 1.45 -13.84
N SER A 245 11.76 2.44 -13.37
CA SER A 245 11.90 3.84 -13.81
C SER A 245 13.27 4.43 -13.45
N ASP A 246 13.74 4.23 -12.21
CA ASP A 246 15.08 4.64 -11.77
C ASP A 246 16.17 4.02 -12.67
N ARG A 247 16.04 2.72 -13.00
CA ARG A 247 16.97 2.01 -13.87
C ARG A 247 16.94 2.51 -15.31
N ALA A 248 15.74 2.70 -15.88
CA ALA A 248 15.58 3.23 -17.23
C ALA A 248 16.20 4.62 -17.37
N PHE A 249 16.04 5.47 -16.35
CA PHE A 249 16.65 6.79 -16.30
C PHE A 249 18.19 6.73 -16.28
N LEU A 250 18.78 5.85 -15.46
CA LEU A 250 20.23 5.64 -15.45
C LEU A 250 20.78 5.21 -16.82
N MET A 251 20.09 4.27 -17.49
CA MET A 251 20.47 3.83 -18.83
C MET A 251 20.37 4.97 -19.86
N TRP A 252 19.28 5.74 -19.82
CA TRP A 252 19.10 6.91 -20.69
C TRP A 252 20.21 7.94 -20.50
N LYS A 253 20.59 8.23 -19.25
CA LYS A 253 21.70 9.16 -18.96
C LYS A 253 23.01 8.66 -19.56
N GLN A 254 23.36 7.39 -19.36
CA GLN A 254 24.61 6.82 -19.88
C GLN A 254 24.67 6.88 -21.42
N ASP A 255 23.56 6.58 -22.09
CA ASP A 255 23.44 6.73 -23.54
C ASP A 255 23.61 8.19 -23.98
N MET A 256 22.98 9.13 -23.27
CA MET A 256 23.14 10.57 -23.57
C MET A 256 24.57 11.06 -23.34
N GLU A 257 25.24 10.68 -22.25
CA GLU A 257 26.64 11.02 -22.01
C GLU A 257 27.58 10.42 -23.07
N ALA A 258 27.28 9.23 -23.57
CA ALA A 258 28.01 8.64 -24.69
C ALA A 258 27.80 9.46 -25.98
N LYS A 259 26.55 9.83 -26.30
CA LYS A 259 26.21 10.65 -27.48
C LYS A 259 26.86 12.05 -27.43
N LEU A 260 26.86 12.69 -26.26
CA LEU A 260 27.51 13.99 -26.08
C LEU A 260 29.03 13.91 -26.32
N ARG A 261 29.66 12.82 -25.88
CA ARG A 261 31.09 12.55 -26.17
C ARG A 261 31.34 12.30 -27.65
N THR A 262 30.48 11.52 -28.33
CA THR A 262 30.64 11.26 -29.76
C THR A 262 30.44 12.50 -30.61
N LEU A 263 29.47 13.35 -30.28
CA LEU A 263 29.21 14.64 -30.95
C LEU A 263 30.47 15.51 -31.03
N ASN A 264 31.17 15.68 -29.91
CA ASN A 264 32.37 16.51 -29.87
C ASN A 264 33.50 15.89 -30.71
N SER A 265 33.68 14.57 -30.62
CA SER A 265 34.67 13.83 -31.43
C SER A 265 34.37 13.92 -32.93
N ASP A 266 33.11 13.75 -33.33
CA ASP A 266 32.70 13.80 -34.73
C ASP A 266 32.86 15.21 -35.31
N MET A 267 32.59 16.25 -34.52
CA MET A 267 32.85 17.64 -34.92
C MET A 267 34.35 17.91 -35.16
N GLN A 268 35.24 17.36 -34.31
CA GLN A 268 36.69 17.42 -34.56
C GLN A 268 37.08 16.72 -35.87
N ASN A 269 36.43 15.60 -36.18
CA ASN A 269 36.65 14.89 -37.42
C ASN A 269 36.14 15.68 -38.64
N VAL A 270 35.01 16.38 -38.54
CA VAL A 270 34.53 17.30 -39.60
C VAL A 270 35.59 18.35 -39.90
N LEU A 271 36.12 19.03 -38.87
CA LEU A 271 37.18 20.02 -39.03
C LEU A 271 38.43 19.41 -39.69
N LYS A 272 38.83 18.20 -39.28
CA LYS A 272 39.97 17.48 -39.85
C LYS A 272 39.80 17.24 -41.36
N PHE A 273 38.68 16.67 -41.80
CA PHE A 273 38.44 16.37 -43.22
C PHE A 273 38.19 17.63 -44.05
N PHE A 274 37.58 18.66 -43.47
CA PHE A 274 37.49 19.97 -44.11
C PHE A 274 38.89 20.57 -44.35
N ASN A 275 39.77 20.56 -43.34
CA ASN A 275 41.12 21.09 -43.48
C ASN A 275 41.96 20.31 -44.50
N LEU A 276 41.82 18.98 -44.56
CA LEU A 276 42.44 18.17 -45.60
C LEU A 276 41.96 18.56 -47.00
N SER A 277 40.65 18.73 -47.17
CA SER A 277 40.06 19.16 -48.45
C SER A 277 40.49 20.58 -48.83
N ASN A 278 40.58 21.48 -47.86
CA ASN A 278 40.94 22.89 -48.07
C ASN A 278 42.38 23.05 -48.58
N ARG A 279 43.31 22.13 -48.25
CA ARG A 279 44.70 22.18 -48.76
C ARG A 279 44.77 22.10 -50.28
N TYR A 280 43.80 21.46 -50.91
CA TYR A 280 43.75 21.34 -52.35
C TYR A 280 43.18 22.58 -53.04
N THR A 281 42.62 23.54 -52.32
CA THR A 281 42.07 24.77 -52.95
C THR A 281 43.14 25.70 -53.54
N LEU A 282 44.41 25.53 -53.15
CA LEU A 282 45.55 26.33 -53.61
C LEU A 282 46.70 25.40 -54.03
N SER A 283 47.27 25.67 -55.20
CA SER A 283 48.55 25.10 -55.61
C SER A 283 49.66 25.54 -54.64
N PRO A 284 50.70 24.72 -54.41
CA PRO A 284 51.92 25.13 -53.71
C PRO A 284 52.53 26.43 -54.25
N PHE A 285 52.25 26.78 -55.50
CA PHE A 285 52.76 27.96 -56.20
C PHE A 285 51.76 29.13 -56.27
N GLY A 286 50.66 29.10 -55.49
CA GLY A 286 49.69 30.18 -55.40
C GLY A 286 48.66 30.26 -56.54
N THR A 287 48.72 29.35 -57.52
CA THR A 287 47.72 29.23 -58.59
C THR A 287 46.51 28.40 -58.14
N SER A 288 45.30 28.74 -58.61
CA SER A 288 44.10 27.96 -58.29
C SER A 288 44.03 26.70 -59.16
N TYR A 289 43.74 25.54 -58.56
CA TYR A 289 43.39 24.35 -59.33
C TYR A 289 42.03 24.55 -60.03
N TYR A 290 41.87 23.95 -61.21
CA TYR A 290 40.60 23.96 -61.94
C TYR A 290 39.86 22.63 -61.72
N TYR A 291 38.59 22.71 -61.32
CA TYR A 291 37.78 21.57 -60.90
C TYR A 291 36.58 21.37 -61.81
N ASP A 292 36.15 20.12 -61.93
CA ASP A 292 34.93 19.77 -62.66
C ASP A 292 33.66 20.33 -61.97
N PRO A 293 32.48 20.29 -62.60
CA PRO A 293 31.23 20.73 -61.99
C PRO A 293 30.82 19.92 -60.74
N LEU A 294 31.19 18.65 -60.64
CA LEU A 294 30.81 17.77 -59.53
C LEU A 294 31.49 18.21 -58.24
N VAL A 295 32.81 18.43 -58.27
CA VAL A 295 33.57 18.93 -57.11
C VAL A 295 33.03 20.28 -56.64
N ARG A 296 32.65 21.17 -57.56
CA ARG A 296 32.07 22.47 -57.21
C ARG A 296 30.72 22.31 -56.50
N SER A 297 29.84 21.47 -57.05
CA SER A 297 28.54 21.14 -56.43
C SER A 297 28.71 20.51 -55.04
N GLU A 298 29.69 19.63 -54.84
CA GLU A 298 29.97 19.03 -53.53
C GLU A 298 30.57 20.03 -52.54
N ALA A 299 31.30 21.04 -53.00
CA ALA A 299 31.78 22.14 -52.15
C ALA A 299 30.63 23.02 -51.66
N ASP A 300 29.70 23.39 -52.55
CA ASP A 300 28.48 24.14 -52.21
C ASP A 300 27.60 23.37 -51.22
N LYS A 301 27.42 22.06 -51.46
CA LYS A 301 26.71 21.16 -50.56
C LYS A 301 27.38 21.08 -49.19
N GLY A 302 28.71 21.04 -49.14
CA GLY A 302 29.46 21.08 -47.88
C GLY A 302 29.17 22.35 -47.06
N LEU A 303 29.15 23.52 -47.69
CA LEU A 303 28.77 24.77 -47.02
C LEU A 303 27.31 24.74 -46.52
N LYS A 304 26.38 24.22 -47.33
CA LYS A 304 24.98 24.08 -46.92
C LYS A 304 24.82 23.18 -45.69
N LEU A 305 25.52 22.04 -45.66
CA LEU A 305 25.52 21.14 -44.49
C LEU A 305 26.01 21.83 -43.21
N LEU A 306 27.05 22.67 -43.31
CA LEU A 306 27.52 23.49 -42.19
C LEU A 306 26.50 24.54 -41.74
N GLN A 307 25.79 25.17 -42.67
CA GLN A 307 24.73 26.14 -42.37
C GLN A 307 23.55 25.48 -41.67
N ASP A 308 23.12 24.31 -42.16
CA ASP A 308 22.06 23.50 -41.55
C ASP A 308 22.43 23.09 -40.12
N MET A 309 23.70 22.73 -39.87
CA MET A 309 24.18 22.48 -38.50
C MET A 309 24.11 23.73 -37.62
N GLY A 310 24.35 24.91 -38.19
CA GLY A 310 24.23 26.19 -37.47
C GLY A 310 22.83 26.44 -36.94
N ALA A 311 21.80 26.12 -37.73
CA ALA A 311 20.41 26.22 -37.31
C ALA A 311 20.13 25.28 -36.12
N LEU A 312 20.58 24.02 -36.19
CA LEU A 312 20.40 23.04 -35.11
C LEU A 312 21.13 23.42 -33.82
N VAL A 313 22.32 24.02 -33.94
CA VAL A 313 23.08 24.50 -32.77
C VAL A 313 22.37 25.66 -32.06
N ALA A 314 21.67 26.52 -32.81
CA ALA A 314 20.88 27.62 -32.23
C ALA A 314 19.66 27.10 -31.43
N GLU A 315 19.14 25.92 -31.78
CA GLU A 315 18.04 25.26 -31.08
C GLU A 315 18.48 24.45 -29.84
N LEU A 316 19.78 24.31 -29.61
CA LEU A 316 20.28 23.58 -28.44
C LEU A 316 19.86 24.26 -27.13
N PRO A 317 19.53 23.47 -26.09
CA PRO A 317 19.19 23.99 -24.77
C PRO A 317 20.27 24.96 -24.26
N THR A 318 19.85 26.18 -23.92
CA THR A 318 20.76 27.21 -23.44
C THR A 318 20.87 27.24 -21.91
N GLU A 319 19.76 26.91 -21.24
CA GLU A 319 19.60 26.84 -19.81
C GLU A 319 18.70 25.65 -19.48
N MET A 320 18.98 24.98 -18.36
CA MET A 320 18.23 23.81 -17.89
C MET A 320 17.77 24.06 -16.47
N GLU A 321 16.45 24.17 -16.29
CA GLU A 321 15.82 24.38 -14.98
C GLU A 321 15.66 23.07 -14.21
N ASN A 322 15.25 22.01 -14.92
CA ASN A 322 15.03 20.68 -14.35
C ASN A 322 15.19 19.58 -15.41
N MET A 323 15.26 18.33 -14.94
CA MET A 323 15.49 17.16 -15.80
C MET A 323 14.35 16.94 -16.82
N THR A 324 13.11 17.18 -16.45
CA THR A 324 11.94 17.05 -17.36
C THR A 324 12.04 18.01 -18.54
N ALA A 325 12.47 19.26 -18.29
CA ALA A 325 12.69 20.26 -19.33
C ALA A 325 13.85 19.86 -20.27
N LEU A 326 14.92 19.26 -19.74
CA LEU A 326 16.01 18.73 -20.57
C LEU A 326 15.54 17.58 -21.47
N ILE A 327 14.81 16.60 -20.90
CA ILE A 327 14.27 15.47 -21.67
C ILE A 327 13.34 15.97 -22.77
N GLY A 328 12.47 16.94 -22.47
CA GLY A 328 11.57 17.55 -23.46
C GLY A 328 12.30 18.31 -24.58
N LYS A 329 13.52 18.79 -24.33
CA LYS A 329 14.35 19.55 -25.29
C LYS A 329 15.55 18.76 -25.83
N ILE A 330 15.51 17.43 -25.77
CA ILE A 330 16.62 16.59 -26.22
C ILE A 330 16.69 16.40 -27.74
N ALA A 331 15.55 16.58 -28.44
CA ALA A 331 15.45 16.32 -29.87
C ALA A 331 16.48 17.10 -30.74
N PRO A 332 16.78 18.39 -30.48
CA PRO A 332 17.84 19.12 -31.20
C PRO A 332 19.23 18.49 -31.04
N VAL A 333 19.54 17.88 -29.89
CA VAL A 333 20.83 17.19 -29.67
C VAL A 333 20.94 15.97 -30.58
N LEU A 334 19.85 15.20 -30.71
CA LEU A 334 19.80 14.02 -31.57
C LEU A 334 19.84 14.39 -33.06
N ALA A 335 19.13 15.45 -33.44
CA ALA A 335 19.16 15.98 -34.80
C ALA A 335 20.57 16.48 -35.17
N LEU A 336 21.25 17.16 -34.25
CA LEU A 336 22.62 17.61 -34.43
C LEU A 336 23.59 16.43 -34.60
N ASP A 337 23.44 15.36 -33.82
CA ASP A 337 24.28 14.14 -33.97
C ASP A 337 24.16 13.53 -35.36
N SER A 338 22.92 13.39 -35.84
CA SER A 338 22.67 12.92 -37.21
C SER A 338 23.31 13.84 -38.24
N LYS A 339 23.18 15.16 -38.08
CA LYS A 339 23.69 16.15 -39.03
C LYS A 339 25.22 16.24 -39.05
N ILE A 340 25.88 16.14 -37.90
CA ILE A 340 27.34 16.09 -37.82
C ILE A 340 27.85 14.83 -38.51
N LYS A 341 27.20 13.67 -38.32
CA LYS A 341 27.58 12.42 -39.00
C LYS A 341 27.39 12.50 -40.51
N GLU A 342 26.27 13.05 -40.98
CA GLU A 342 26.02 13.32 -42.40
C GLU A 342 27.15 14.20 -42.97
N THR A 343 27.48 15.29 -42.27
CA THR A 343 28.51 16.23 -42.69
C THR A 343 29.91 15.60 -42.69
N LEU A 344 30.20 14.75 -41.71
CA LEU A 344 31.45 13.99 -41.64
C LEU A 344 31.59 13.04 -42.83
N ILE A 345 30.53 12.30 -43.16
CA ILE A 345 30.51 11.40 -44.32
C ILE A 345 30.73 12.21 -45.60
N HIS A 346 30.03 13.34 -45.74
CA HIS A 346 30.20 14.25 -46.88
C HIS A 346 31.65 14.71 -47.03
N PHE A 347 32.28 15.25 -45.98
CA PHE A 347 33.66 15.73 -46.07
C PHE A 347 34.68 14.61 -46.30
N LYS A 348 34.43 13.38 -45.84
CA LYS A 348 35.24 12.21 -46.20
C LYS A 348 35.17 11.91 -47.69
N GLN A 349 33.96 11.88 -48.24
CA GLN A 349 33.72 11.63 -49.67
C GLN A 349 34.28 12.76 -50.54
N PHE A 350 34.06 14.00 -50.13
CA PHE A 350 34.57 15.18 -50.81
C PHE A 350 36.10 15.22 -50.83
N ASN A 351 36.75 14.90 -49.71
CA ASN A 351 38.21 14.77 -49.66
C ASN A 351 38.68 13.68 -50.64
N SER A 352 38.04 12.52 -50.63
CA SER A 352 38.34 11.43 -51.56
C SER A 352 38.23 11.88 -53.02
N LEU A 353 37.13 12.57 -53.38
CA LEU A 353 36.86 13.08 -54.72
C LEU A 353 37.93 14.09 -55.19
N ILE A 354 38.33 15.02 -54.32
CA ILE A 354 39.36 16.00 -54.66
C ILE A 354 40.73 15.33 -54.83
N THR A 355 41.05 14.36 -53.96
CA THR A 355 42.35 13.67 -54.00
C THR A 355 42.49 12.67 -55.16
N SER A 356 41.39 12.12 -55.68
CA SER A 356 41.42 11.12 -56.77
C SER A 356 41.68 11.72 -58.16
N GLY A 357 41.95 13.02 -58.26
CA GLY A 357 42.35 13.66 -59.52
C GLY A 357 41.21 14.32 -60.29
N ALA A 358 40.09 14.66 -59.63
CA ALA A 358 39.02 15.47 -60.22
C ALA A 358 39.40 16.96 -60.45
N HIS A 359 40.68 17.23 -60.74
CA HIS A 359 41.25 18.55 -60.95
C HIS A 359 42.31 18.55 -62.05
N SER A 360 42.38 19.64 -62.83
CA SER A 360 43.39 19.86 -63.88
C SER A 360 44.20 21.11 -63.55
N THR A 361 45.52 21.06 -63.78
CA THR A 361 46.42 22.17 -63.48
C THR A 361 46.59 23.16 -64.62
N ILE A 362 46.43 22.78 -65.91
CA ILE A 362 46.96 23.64 -67.00
C ILE A 362 46.05 23.81 -68.27
N LEU A 363 45.10 22.95 -68.66
CA LEU A 363 44.49 23.08 -70.03
C LEU A 363 42.98 22.78 -70.19
N GLY A 364 42.14 23.00 -69.16
CA GLY A 364 40.71 22.66 -69.18
C GLY A 364 39.70 23.81 -69.26
N GLY A 365 40.09 25.02 -69.69
CA GLY A 365 39.34 26.27 -69.44
C GLY A 365 37.89 26.36 -69.92
N ARG A 366 37.40 25.44 -70.77
CA ARG A 366 35.98 25.38 -71.17
C ARG A 366 35.07 24.64 -70.18
N TYR A 367 35.59 23.68 -69.42
CA TYR A 367 34.77 22.80 -68.56
C TYR A 367 35.16 22.84 -67.08
N TYR A 368 36.39 23.24 -66.77
CA TYR A 368 36.90 23.31 -65.40
C TYR A 368 36.98 24.77 -64.95
N ARG A 369 36.60 25.04 -63.69
CA ARG A 369 36.67 26.37 -63.08
C ARG A 369 37.33 26.29 -61.71
N PRO A 370 38.00 27.37 -61.24
CA PRO A 370 38.48 27.40 -59.87
C PRO A 370 37.31 27.28 -58.89
N LEU A 371 37.58 26.68 -57.73
CA LEU A 371 36.63 26.70 -56.62
C LEU A 371 36.42 28.13 -56.13
N ASP A 372 35.19 28.46 -55.75
CA ASP A 372 34.90 29.74 -55.12
C ASP A 372 35.54 29.78 -53.72
N ARG A 373 36.54 30.64 -53.57
CA ARG A 373 37.27 30.82 -52.31
C ARG A 373 36.35 31.30 -51.19
N MET A 374 35.27 32.02 -51.51
CA MET A 374 34.32 32.49 -50.51
C MET A 374 33.60 31.34 -49.81
N ILE A 375 33.37 30.21 -50.50
CA ILE A 375 32.79 29.01 -49.90
C ILE A 375 33.70 28.50 -48.77
N PHE A 376 35.00 28.37 -49.03
CA PHE A 376 35.95 27.84 -48.05
C PHE A 376 36.22 28.80 -46.89
N VAL A 377 36.28 30.11 -47.16
CA VAL A 377 36.39 31.13 -46.09
C VAL A 377 35.16 31.08 -45.19
N ARG A 378 33.94 31.05 -45.76
CA ARG A 378 32.69 30.94 -45.00
C ARG A 378 32.59 29.63 -44.24
N SER A 379 32.90 28.50 -44.87
CA SER A 379 32.91 27.18 -44.22
C SER A 379 33.86 27.14 -43.04
N ARG A 380 35.06 27.72 -43.16
CA ARG A 380 36.03 27.79 -42.06
C ARG A 380 35.52 28.64 -40.88
N GLN A 381 34.91 29.78 -41.16
CA GLN A 381 34.30 30.64 -40.13
C GLN A 381 33.14 29.93 -39.43
N LEU A 382 32.27 29.26 -40.20
CA LEU A 382 31.15 28.49 -39.66
C LEU A 382 31.62 27.33 -38.80
N ILE A 383 32.60 26.52 -39.25
CA ILE A 383 33.13 25.40 -38.47
C ILE A 383 33.70 25.89 -37.12
N ALA A 384 34.45 27.00 -37.12
CA ALA A 384 35.01 27.56 -35.89
C ALA A 384 33.89 28.01 -34.92
N SER A 385 32.89 28.73 -35.44
CA SER A 385 31.73 29.17 -34.64
C SER A 385 30.91 27.99 -34.10
N LEU A 386 30.70 26.96 -34.94
CA LEU A 386 29.98 25.74 -34.57
C LEU A 386 30.73 24.98 -33.48
N GLN A 387 32.05 24.81 -33.61
CA GLN A 387 32.85 24.09 -32.64
C GLN A 387 32.78 24.75 -31.27
N GLU A 388 32.90 26.08 -31.21
CA GLU A 388 32.80 26.83 -29.96
C GLU A 388 31.40 26.70 -29.33
N ALA A 389 30.35 26.92 -30.13
CA ALA A 389 28.97 26.86 -29.66
C ALA A 389 28.59 25.45 -29.18
N ILE A 390 28.93 24.41 -29.96
CA ILE A 390 28.72 23.01 -29.58
C ILE A 390 29.47 22.70 -28.29
N SER A 391 30.77 22.99 -28.23
CA SER A 391 31.58 22.68 -27.02
C SER A 391 30.98 23.32 -25.77
N ARG A 392 30.54 24.59 -25.86
CA ARG A 392 29.93 25.33 -24.74
C ARG A 392 28.56 24.77 -24.34
N ARG A 393 27.71 24.44 -25.31
CA ARG A 393 26.36 23.91 -25.04
C ARG A 393 26.43 22.49 -24.50
N LEU A 394 27.25 21.62 -25.10
CA LEU A 394 27.39 20.24 -24.66
C LEU A 394 28.06 20.15 -23.27
N SER A 395 29.01 21.04 -22.94
CA SER A 395 29.60 21.07 -21.60
C SER A 395 28.58 21.47 -20.53
N SER A 396 27.71 22.44 -20.83
CA SER A 396 26.59 22.81 -19.95
C SER A 396 25.66 21.63 -19.71
N ILE A 397 25.22 20.94 -20.77
CA ILE A 397 24.36 19.74 -20.67
C ILE A 397 25.05 18.64 -19.86
N THR A 398 26.33 18.39 -20.12
CA THR A 398 27.10 17.37 -19.39
C THR A 398 27.23 17.71 -17.91
N SER A 399 27.52 18.98 -17.58
CA SER A 399 27.58 19.46 -16.20
C SER A 399 26.25 19.27 -15.48
N PHE A 400 25.14 19.60 -16.14
CA PHE A 400 23.81 19.44 -15.58
C PHE A 400 23.45 17.96 -15.32
N LEU A 401 23.72 17.08 -16.28
CA LEU A 401 23.55 15.63 -16.13
C LEU A 401 24.41 15.06 -15.00
N SER A 402 25.60 15.60 -14.79
CA SER A 402 26.50 15.16 -13.71
C SER A 402 25.99 15.52 -12.31
N THR A 403 25.35 16.69 -12.15
CA THR A 403 24.78 17.15 -10.87
C THR A 403 23.53 16.38 -10.42
N TYR A 404 22.81 15.74 -11.33
CA TYR A 404 21.55 15.03 -11.01
C TYR A 404 21.74 13.56 -10.62
N VAL A 405 22.98 13.04 -10.58
CA VAL A 405 23.25 11.65 -10.18
C VAL A 405 24.36 11.65 -9.15
N GLU A 406 23.97 11.74 -7.89
CA GLU A 406 24.84 11.37 -6.77
C GLU A 406 24.59 9.95 -6.26
N THR A 407 23.55 9.24 -6.72
CA THR A 407 23.30 7.89 -6.22
C THR A 407 23.87 6.85 -7.19
N PRO A 408 25.01 6.20 -6.87
CA PRO A 408 25.32 4.90 -7.47
C PRO A 408 24.11 3.97 -7.31
N GLU A 409 24.01 2.94 -8.17
CA GLU A 409 23.09 1.82 -7.97
C GLU A 409 23.20 1.33 -6.52
N ASP A 410 22.30 1.80 -5.65
CA ASP A 410 22.23 1.34 -4.27
C ASP A 410 21.60 -0.04 -4.32
N GLN A 411 22.45 -1.05 -4.52
CA GLN A 411 22.05 -2.46 -4.46
C GLN A 411 21.33 -2.78 -3.15
N GLY A 412 21.59 -2.02 -2.07
CA GLY A 412 20.84 -2.08 -0.81
C GLY A 412 19.42 -1.52 -0.93
N LYS A 413 19.21 -0.39 -1.62
CA LYS A 413 17.86 0.14 -1.96
C LYS A 413 17.10 -0.89 -2.81
N GLU A 414 17.70 -1.42 -3.87
CA GLU A 414 17.03 -2.41 -4.73
C GLU A 414 16.61 -3.66 -3.96
N ARG A 415 17.53 -4.24 -3.17
CA ARG A 415 17.20 -5.42 -2.34
C ARG A 415 16.08 -5.13 -1.36
N ARG A 416 16.09 -3.95 -0.72
CA ARG A 416 15.02 -3.54 0.22
C ARG A 416 13.68 -3.38 -0.47
N VAL A 417 13.63 -2.71 -1.64
CA VAL A 417 12.40 -2.52 -2.42
C VAL A 417 11.84 -3.86 -2.89
N ARG A 418 12.67 -4.75 -3.45
CA ARG A 418 12.24 -6.10 -3.85
C ARG A 418 11.78 -6.95 -2.68
N ALA A 419 12.44 -6.86 -1.52
CA ALA A 419 12.03 -7.56 -0.30
C ALA A 419 10.67 -7.04 0.19
N ALA A 420 10.45 -5.73 0.22
CA ALA A 420 9.18 -5.13 0.59
C ALA A 420 8.05 -5.51 -0.38
N ALA A 421 8.30 -5.42 -1.69
CA ALA A 421 7.36 -5.84 -2.72
C ALA A 421 7.00 -7.33 -2.61
N GLY A 422 8.00 -8.18 -2.30
CA GLY A 422 7.82 -9.60 -2.06
C GLY A 422 6.99 -9.90 -0.81
N GLU A 423 7.20 -9.16 0.28
CA GLU A 423 6.39 -9.28 1.50
C GLU A 423 4.92 -8.89 1.23
N LEU A 424 4.67 -7.79 0.51
CA LEU A 424 3.30 -7.40 0.12
C LEU A 424 2.61 -8.48 -0.74
N GLN A 425 3.32 -9.07 -1.70
CA GLN A 425 2.80 -10.18 -2.50
C GLN A 425 2.53 -11.43 -1.67
N PHE A 426 3.38 -11.70 -0.68
CA PHE A 426 3.17 -12.81 0.24
C PHE A 426 1.90 -12.61 1.07
N ILE A 427 1.69 -11.41 1.63
CA ILE A 427 0.48 -11.07 2.39
C ILE A 427 -0.77 -11.15 1.48
N ALA A 428 -0.69 -10.66 0.24
CA ALA A 428 -1.79 -10.79 -0.72
C ALA A 428 -2.19 -12.26 -0.98
N LYS A 429 -1.22 -13.19 -1.05
CA LYS A 429 -1.48 -14.64 -1.14
C LYS A 429 -2.12 -15.22 0.12
N LEU A 430 -1.83 -14.68 1.29
CA LEU A 430 -2.53 -15.06 2.52
C LEU A 430 -4.00 -14.65 2.47
N HIS A 431 -4.31 -13.45 1.96
CA HIS A 431 -5.70 -13.04 1.74
C HIS A 431 -6.43 -13.92 0.73
N GLU A 432 -5.74 -14.34 -0.34
CA GLU A 432 -6.29 -15.32 -1.28
C GLU A 432 -6.57 -16.67 -0.59
N SER A 433 -5.65 -17.13 0.26
CA SER A 433 -5.81 -18.37 1.03
C SER A 433 -7.00 -18.30 1.98
N GLN A 434 -7.19 -17.16 2.65
CA GLN A 434 -8.37 -16.86 3.47
C GLN A 434 -9.67 -16.90 2.66
N LEU A 435 -9.68 -16.31 1.46
CA LEU A 435 -10.82 -16.36 0.54
C LEU A 435 -11.14 -17.80 0.11
N GLN A 436 -10.12 -18.60 -0.21
CA GLN A 436 -10.29 -20.00 -0.60
C GLN A 436 -10.81 -20.85 0.58
N TRP A 437 -10.31 -20.61 1.80
CA TRP A 437 -10.81 -21.27 3.01
C TRP A 437 -12.31 -20.99 3.21
N LEU A 438 -12.74 -19.73 3.07
CA LEU A 438 -14.16 -19.32 3.14
C LEU A 438 -15.00 -20.07 2.10
N LEU A 439 -14.54 -20.11 0.85
CA LEU A 439 -15.24 -20.77 -0.24
C LEU A 439 -15.34 -22.30 -0.07
N ARG A 440 -14.33 -22.95 0.54
CA ARG A 440 -14.34 -24.39 0.80
C ARG A 440 -15.26 -24.76 1.96
N ASN A 441 -15.37 -23.93 3.00
CA ASN A 441 -16.28 -24.20 4.12
C ASN A 441 -17.76 -24.00 3.73
N ARG A 442 -18.04 -23.25 2.65
CA ARG A 442 -19.38 -23.16 2.04
C ARG A 442 -19.93 -24.51 1.55
N THR A 443 -19.10 -25.36 0.96
CA THR A 443 -19.55 -26.65 0.39
C THR A 443 -19.75 -27.72 1.45
N LYS A 444 -19.04 -27.63 2.60
CA LYS A 444 -19.21 -28.56 3.73
C LYS A 444 -20.46 -28.28 4.56
N GLN A 445 -20.85 -27.01 4.76
CA GLN A 445 -22.04 -26.67 5.56
C GLN A 445 -23.38 -26.87 4.80
N SER A 446 -23.41 -26.80 3.47
CA SER A 446 -24.66 -26.98 2.71
C SER A 446 -25.20 -28.42 2.72
N GLY A 447 -24.42 -29.41 3.22
CA GLY A 447 -24.83 -30.82 3.29
C GLY A 447 -25.49 -31.26 4.61
N ARG A 448 -25.36 -30.49 5.70
CA ARG A 448 -25.85 -30.92 7.05
C ARG A 448 -27.06 -30.16 7.57
N ALA A 449 -27.49 -29.07 6.92
CA ALA A 449 -28.63 -28.26 7.37
C ALA A 449 -29.97 -28.58 6.67
N PHE A 450 -30.03 -29.59 5.79
CA PHE A 450 -31.26 -29.93 5.04
C PHE A 450 -31.95 -31.23 5.45
N SER A 451 -31.53 -31.88 6.54
CA SER A 451 -32.07 -33.19 6.94
C SER A 451 -32.57 -33.33 8.39
N ARG A 452 -32.81 -32.23 9.12
CA ARG A 452 -33.42 -32.30 10.48
C ARG A 452 -34.54 -31.31 10.78
N SER A 453 -35.23 -30.82 9.76
CA SER A 453 -36.45 -30.02 9.96
C SER A 453 -37.52 -30.30 8.90
N VAL A 454 -37.76 -31.58 8.60
CA VAL A 454 -39.06 -32.12 8.17
C VAL A 454 -39.09 -33.58 8.61
N GLY A 455 -39.92 -33.90 9.60
CA GLY A 455 -40.06 -35.26 10.13
C GLY A 455 -40.58 -35.21 11.56
N ALA A 456 -41.91 -35.26 11.66
CA ALA A 456 -42.67 -35.52 12.87
C ALA A 456 -42.27 -36.85 13.53
#